data_AF-A0A8T3SK91-F1
#
_entry.id   AF-A0A8T3SK91-F1
#
_cell.length_a   1.000
_cell.length_b   1.000
_cell.length_c   1.000
_cell.angle_alpha   90.00
_cell.angle_beta   90.00
_cell.angle_gamma   90.00
#
_symmetry.space_group_name_H-M   'P 1'
#
loop_
_entity.id
_entity.type
_entity.pdbx_description
1 polymer ?
#
loop_
_entity_poly.entity_id
_entity_poly.type
_entity_poly.pdbx_seq_one_letter_code
_entity_poly.pdbx_strand_id
1 'polypeptide(L)'
;MSTTTGLERVCLLLADLSGYTAYLSNSEPDHAPALAGDLVETVVRQLSPTFRLAKLEGDAAFLVAPLDRLDGPMLLDAIDAAYDAFHRRMQSVTGATTCDCASCTRVPDLDLKFVVHAGSLVRHRVAGREELAGTEVILAHRLLKAASPAVAGFTRYALLTGSLVDTLGLDAGALGLVAATEQFEHLGEVPVHLLNLEHRTATEGRPWTPPRRAALAEAKLRLPALPMAVWEQLTSPRLRPGWEGLERVEEATVAGRRGVGTMNACVADRLASVEEILEWRPFEAFVRRANVPGAGRLSVRYELTREDDATRLSGRWYGPASTAGLAAAQRSNLDRLANALEVRDADR
;
A
#
# COMPACT_ATOMS: atom_id res chain seq x y z
N MET A 1 7.74 -10.24 35.39
CA MET A 1 6.49 -10.89 34.96
C MET A 1 6.18 -10.38 33.57
N SER A 2 6.33 -11.22 32.54
CA SER A 2 6.00 -10.84 31.16
C SER A 2 4.48 -10.84 31.00
N THR A 3 3.91 -9.70 30.67
CA THR A 3 2.49 -9.56 30.32
C THR A 3 2.30 -10.02 28.88
N THR A 4 1.50 -11.06 28.67
CA THR A 4 1.10 -11.57 27.35
C THR A 4 -0.21 -10.92 26.96
N THR A 5 -0.22 -10.19 25.85
CA THR A 5 -1.45 -9.66 25.25
C THR A 5 -2.13 -10.77 24.44
N GLY A 6 -3.47 -10.77 24.37
CA GLY A 6 -4.25 -11.83 23.71
C GLY A 6 -3.90 -12.07 22.23
N LEU A 7 -4.37 -13.20 21.69
CA LEU A 7 -4.11 -13.62 20.32
C LEU A 7 -4.67 -12.59 19.31
N GLU A 8 -3.80 -11.95 18.53
CA GLU A 8 -4.15 -10.90 17.56
C GLU A 8 -4.09 -11.45 16.13
N ARG A 9 -5.13 -11.22 15.32
CA ARG A 9 -5.17 -11.58 13.89
C ARG A 9 -4.55 -10.45 13.06
N VAL A 10 -3.46 -10.74 12.37
CA VAL A 10 -2.63 -9.73 11.67
C VAL A 10 -2.21 -10.19 10.28
N CYS A 11 -1.92 -9.19 9.45
CA CYS A 11 -1.15 -9.34 8.23
C CYS A 11 0.33 -9.14 8.60
N LEU A 12 1.12 -10.19 8.39
CA LEU A 12 2.57 -10.21 8.49
C LEU A 12 3.15 -9.87 7.11
N LEU A 13 4.02 -8.87 7.05
CA LEU A 13 4.70 -8.48 5.82
C LEU A 13 6.21 -8.44 6.07
N LEU A 14 6.96 -9.23 5.33
CA LEU A 14 8.41 -9.19 5.27
C LEU A 14 8.83 -8.58 3.93
N ALA A 15 9.65 -7.55 3.98
CA ALA A 15 10.29 -6.97 2.80
C ALA A 15 11.80 -7.25 2.90
N ASP A 16 12.35 -8.02 1.96
CA ASP A 16 13.70 -8.60 2.04
C ASP A 16 14.51 -8.20 0.80
N LEU A 17 15.74 -7.72 1.01
CA LEU A 17 16.64 -7.37 -0.09
C LEU A 17 17.23 -8.63 -0.73
N SER A 18 16.82 -8.91 -1.95
CA SER A 18 17.45 -9.94 -2.79
C SER A 18 18.87 -9.50 -3.17
N GLY A 19 19.82 -10.44 -3.14
CA GLY A 19 21.23 -10.17 -3.49
C GLY A 19 22.09 -9.59 -2.36
N TYR A 20 21.50 -9.29 -1.19
CA TYR A 20 22.18 -8.60 -0.09
C TYR A 20 23.45 -9.28 0.43
N THR A 21 23.42 -10.60 0.66
CA THR A 21 24.59 -11.32 1.18
C THR A 21 25.78 -11.19 0.22
N ALA A 22 25.53 -11.35 -1.09
CA ALA A 22 26.56 -11.19 -2.12
C ALA A 22 27.02 -9.73 -2.24
N TYR A 23 26.10 -8.77 -2.07
CA TYR A 23 26.41 -7.36 -2.05
C TYR A 23 27.38 -7.03 -0.92
N LEU A 24 27.08 -7.40 0.33
CA LEU A 24 27.97 -7.16 1.47
C LEU A 24 29.32 -7.86 1.35
N SER A 25 29.36 -9.12 0.91
CA SER A 25 30.61 -9.89 0.87
C SER A 25 31.62 -9.35 -0.13
N ASN A 26 31.16 -8.62 -1.14
CA ASN A 26 32.01 -8.14 -2.23
C ASN A 26 32.26 -6.63 -2.18
N SER A 27 31.67 -5.91 -1.22
CA SER A 27 31.64 -4.44 -1.20
C SER A 27 32.35 -3.87 0.03
N GLU A 28 32.58 -2.55 0.02
CA GLU A 28 33.25 -1.86 1.12
C GLU A 28 32.41 -1.90 2.41
N PRO A 29 33.04 -2.16 3.56
CA PRO A 29 32.34 -2.43 4.81
C PRO A 29 31.58 -1.23 5.37
N ASP A 30 31.94 -0.01 4.99
CA ASP A 30 31.27 1.21 5.49
C ASP A 30 30.12 1.65 4.57
N HIS A 31 30.30 1.55 3.25
CA HIS A 31 29.31 2.04 2.28
C HIS A 31 28.17 1.04 2.05
N ALA A 32 28.48 -0.26 1.95
CA ALA A 32 27.47 -1.25 1.61
C ALA A 32 26.35 -1.35 2.67
N PRO A 33 26.63 -1.40 3.98
CA PRO A 33 25.55 -1.40 4.98
C PRO A 33 24.75 -0.09 5.00
N ALA A 34 25.41 1.06 4.77
CA ALA A 34 24.74 2.36 4.76
C ALA A 34 23.74 2.48 3.60
N LEU A 35 24.15 2.06 2.39
CA LEU A 35 23.30 2.08 1.20
C LEU A 35 22.14 1.09 1.32
N ALA A 36 22.39 -0.13 1.80
CA ALA A 36 21.33 -1.09 2.05
C ALA A 36 20.33 -0.59 3.11
N GLY A 37 20.84 0.02 4.19
CA GLY A 37 19.99 0.62 5.23
C GLY A 37 19.08 1.73 4.70
N ASP A 38 19.60 2.60 3.84
CA ASP A 38 18.83 3.67 3.18
C ASP A 38 17.73 3.11 2.24
N LEU A 39 18.01 2.01 1.54
CA LEU A 39 17.01 1.31 0.73
C LEU A 39 15.91 0.68 1.58
N VAL A 40 16.28 -0.01 2.66
CA VAL A 40 15.30 -0.60 3.61
C VAL A 40 14.46 0.50 4.26
N GLU A 41 15.07 1.61 4.67
CA GLU A 41 14.34 2.76 5.23
C GLU A 41 13.33 3.31 4.21
N THR A 42 13.73 3.42 2.95
CA THR A 42 12.84 3.86 1.86
C THR A 42 11.60 2.96 1.74
N VAL A 43 11.80 1.64 1.78
CA VAL A 43 10.72 0.64 1.74
C VAL A 43 9.81 0.76 2.95
N VAL A 44 10.37 0.79 4.17
CA VAL A 44 9.61 0.90 5.42
C VAL A 44 8.78 2.18 5.45
N ARG A 45 9.35 3.30 4.98
CA ARG A 45 8.64 4.59 4.91
C ARG A 45 7.41 4.54 3.99
N GLN A 46 7.46 3.76 2.92
CA GLN A 46 6.32 3.59 2.03
C GLN A 46 5.27 2.62 2.56
N LEU A 47 5.66 1.62 3.33
CA LEU A 47 4.72 0.67 3.95
C LEU A 47 4.02 1.28 5.19
N SER A 48 4.62 2.33 5.77
CA SER A 48 4.07 3.07 6.90
C SER A 48 3.02 4.10 6.45
N PRO A 49 1.94 4.32 7.22
CA PRO A 49 1.73 3.84 8.59
C PRO A 49 0.80 2.64 8.69
N THR A 50 0.29 2.11 7.57
CA THR A 50 -0.63 0.95 7.58
C THR A 50 0.05 -0.28 8.17
N PHE A 51 1.30 -0.52 7.79
CA PHE A 51 2.15 -1.55 8.40
C PHE A 51 3.08 -0.91 9.42
N ARG A 52 3.03 -1.41 10.67
CA ARG A 52 3.95 -1.00 11.74
C ARG A 52 5.21 -1.85 11.67
N LEU A 53 6.36 -1.20 11.66
CA LEU A 53 7.64 -1.88 11.78
C LEU A 53 7.72 -2.59 13.14
N ALA A 54 7.89 -3.91 13.11
CA ALA A 54 8.12 -4.72 14.29
C ALA A 54 9.62 -4.83 14.59
N LYS A 55 10.43 -5.15 13.57
CA LYS A 55 11.89 -5.27 13.68
C LYS A 55 12.57 -5.17 12.32
N LEU A 56 13.87 -4.87 12.36
CA LEU A 56 14.79 -4.99 11.23
C LEU A 56 15.73 -6.17 11.50
N GLU A 57 15.98 -6.98 10.48
CA GLU A 57 16.80 -8.19 10.53
C GLU A 57 17.81 -8.17 9.39
N GLY A 58 18.89 -7.39 9.53
CA GLY A 58 19.85 -7.22 8.44
C GLY A 58 19.20 -6.56 7.22
N ASP A 59 18.92 -7.37 6.20
CA ASP A 59 18.27 -7.03 4.93
C ASP A 59 16.74 -7.11 4.92
N ALA A 60 16.14 -7.67 5.96
CA ALA A 60 14.69 -7.80 6.03
C ALA A 60 14.06 -6.77 6.97
N ALA A 61 12.99 -6.13 6.53
CA ALA A 61 12.07 -5.42 7.38
C ALA A 61 10.84 -6.29 7.68
N PHE A 62 10.54 -6.51 8.96
CA PHE A 62 9.33 -7.20 9.40
C PHE A 62 8.29 -6.20 9.89
N LEU A 63 7.15 -6.15 9.23
CA LEU A 63 6.05 -5.25 9.55
C LEU A 63 4.73 -6.00 9.78
N VAL A 64 3.85 -5.39 10.57
CA VAL A 64 2.54 -5.95 10.93
C VAL A 64 1.41 -4.94 10.75
N ALA A 65 0.26 -5.39 10.27
CA ALA A 65 -0.96 -4.61 10.20
C ALA A 65 -2.16 -5.43 10.74
N PRO A 66 -3.08 -4.83 11.52
CA PRO A 66 -4.33 -5.49 11.91
C PRO A 66 -5.17 -5.85 10.67
N LEU A 67 -5.62 -7.11 10.55
CA LEU A 67 -6.34 -7.57 9.36
C LEU A 67 -7.69 -6.88 9.16
N ASP A 68 -8.36 -6.51 10.25
CA ASP A 68 -9.64 -5.78 10.23
C ASP A 68 -9.51 -4.33 9.72
N ARG A 69 -8.27 -3.82 9.64
CA ARG A 69 -7.93 -2.48 9.16
C ARG A 69 -7.27 -2.46 7.79
N LEU A 70 -7.12 -3.61 7.13
CA LEU A 70 -6.45 -3.74 5.84
C LEU A 70 -7.42 -4.32 4.80
N ASP A 71 -7.51 -3.69 3.64
CA ASP A 71 -8.16 -4.29 2.47
C ASP A 71 -7.12 -4.77 1.45
N GLY A 72 -7.51 -5.74 0.61
CA GLY A 72 -6.64 -6.32 -0.42
C GLY A 72 -6.03 -5.27 -1.37
N PRO A 73 -6.82 -4.34 -1.93
CA PRO A 73 -6.29 -3.27 -2.77
C PRO A 73 -5.24 -2.40 -2.07
N MET A 74 -5.42 -2.05 -0.80
CA MET A 74 -4.45 -1.26 -0.03
C MET A 74 -3.13 -2.02 0.18
N LEU A 75 -3.20 -3.32 0.46
CA LEU A 75 -2.00 -4.16 0.55
C LEU A 75 -1.22 -4.14 -0.78
N LEU A 76 -1.92 -4.34 -1.89
CA LEU A 76 -1.28 -4.37 -3.22
C LEU A 76 -0.75 -3.00 -3.64
N ASP A 77 -1.47 -1.92 -3.37
CA ASP A 77 -1.01 -0.54 -3.58
C ASP A 77 0.24 -0.25 -2.74
N ALA A 78 0.30 -0.73 -1.48
CA ALA A 78 1.45 -0.56 -0.60
C ALA A 78 2.69 -1.33 -1.10
N ILE A 79 2.52 -2.56 -1.57
CA ILE A 79 3.60 -3.37 -2.17
C ILE A 79 4.13 -2.67 -3.43
N ASP A 80 3.24 -2.29 -4.35
CA ASP A 80 3.64 -1.62 -5.60
C ASP A 80 4.38 -0.30 -5.28
N ALA A 81 3.83 0.54 -4.38
CA ALA A 81 4.44 1.81 -4.02
C ALA A 81 5.81 1.66 -3.33
N ALA A 82 5.98 0.64 -2.48
CA ALA A 82 7.24 0.35 -1.82
C ALA A 82 8.31 -0.14 -2.80
N TYR A 83 7.93 -1.05 -3.70
CA TYR A 83 8.81 -1.56 -4.76
C TYR A 83 9.27 -0.45 -5.72
N ASP A 84 8.32 0.39 -6.15
CA ASP A 84 8.60 1.55 -6.99
C ASP A 84 9.54 2.56 -6.33
N ALA A 85 9.32 2.86 -5.05
CA ALA A 85 10.17 3.78 -4.32
C ALA A 85 11.59 3.23 -4.14
N PHE A 86 11.71 1.92 -3.89
CA PHE A 86 12.99 1.23 -3.86
C PHE A 86 13.75 1.38 -5.18
N HIS A 87 13.12 1.10 -6.32
CA HIS A 87 13.74 1.25 -7.64
C HIS A 87 14.10 2.70 -7.97
N ARG A 88 13.21 3.66 -7.68
CA ARG A 88 13.53 5.10 -7.82
C ARG A 88 14.71 5.51 -6.95
N ARG A 89 14.82 4.97 -5.73
CA ARG A 89 15.93 5.27 -4.83
C ARG A 89 17.23 4.67 -5.34
N MET A 90 17.22 3.42 -5.81
CA MET A 90 18.39 2.82 -6.46
C MET A 90 18.87 3.64 -7.65
N GLN A 91 17.96 4.05 -8.55
CA GLN A 91 18.31 4.92 -9.69
C GLN A 91 18.89 6.26 -9.24
N SER A 92 18.32 6.86 -8.19
CA SER A 92 18.85 8.10 -7.60
C SER A 92 20.24 7.92 -7.02
N VAL A 93 20.51 6.82 -6.31
CA VAL A 93 21.82 6.50 -5.75
C VAL A 93 22.82 6.29 -6.87
N THR A 94 22.52 5.44 -7.86
CA THR A 94 23.41 5.18 -9.00
C THR A 94 23.68 6.44 -9.82
N GLY A 95 22.67 7.28 -10.06
CA GLY A 95 22.82 8.50 -10.87
C GLY A 95 23.51 9.66 -10.15
N ALA A 96 23.42 9.75 -8.81
CA ALA A 96 24.04 10.81 -8.01
C ALA A 96 25.46 10.47 -7.54
N THR A 97 25.84 9.20 -7.59
CA THR A 97 27.13 8.76 -7.05
C THR A 97 28.26 8.97 -8.04
N THR A 98 29.26 9.74 -7.64
CA THR A 98 30.54 9.89 -8.36
C THR A 98 31.62 8.92 -7.86
N CYS A 99 31.31 8.15 -6.82
CA CYS A 99 32.18 7.13 -6.26
C CYS A 99 32.18 5.87 -7.15
N ASP A 100 33.37 5.36 -7.44
CA ASP A 100 33.63 4.17 -8.27
C ASP A 100 33.87 2.90 -7.43
N CYS A 101 33.60 2.96 -6.12
CA CYS A 101 33.80 1.82 -5.22
C CYS A 101 32.86 0.65 -5.55
N ALA A 102 33.22 -0.53 -5.04
CA ALA A 102 32.53 -1.77 -5.33
C ALA A 102 31.08 -1.77 -4.79
N SER A 103 30.82 -1.06 -3.69
CA SER A 103 29.49 -0.85 -3.11
C SER A 103 28.60 -0.04 -4.03
N CYS A 104 29.13 1.03 -4.62
CA CYS A 104 28.35 1.96 -5.44
C CYS A 104 28.05 1.38 -6.82
N THR A 105 28.99 0.63 -7.38
CA THR A 105 28.83 -0.02 -8.69
C THR A 105 27.89 -1.23 -8.65
N ARG A 106 27.78 -1.92 -7.50
CA ARG A 106 26.91 -3.10 -7.32
C ARG A 106 25.55 -2.84 -6.69
N VAL A 107 25.20 -1.59 -6.36
CA VAL A 107 23.82 -1.26 -5.91
C VAL A 107 22.75 -1.82 -6.87
N PRO A 108 22.92 -1.74 -8.21
CA PRO A 108 21.93 -2.28 -9.16
C PRO A 108 21.75 -3.80 -9.12
N ASP A 109 22.63 -4.55 -8.43
CA ASP A 109 22.51 -5.99 -8.24
C ASP A 109 21.54 -6.35 -7.10
N LEU A 110 21.16 -5.36 -6.28
CA LEU A 110 20.14 -5.53 -5.25
C LEU A 110 18.74 -5.50 -5.87
N ASP A 111 17.84 -6.27 -5.28
CA ASP A 111 16.42 -6.19 -5.59
C ASP A 111 15.57 -6.37 -4.34
N LEU A 112 14.25 -6.32 -4.49
CA LEU A 112 13.31 -6.40 -3.39
C LEU A 112 12.27 -7.50 -3.63
N LYS A 113 12.01 -8.30 -2.61
CA LYS A 113 10.88 -9.23 -2.59
C LYS A 113 10.05 -9.07 -1.33
N PHE A 114 8.81 -9.53 -1.39
CA PHE A 114 7.88 -9.50 -0.28
C PHE A 114 7.36 -10.90 0.04
N VAL A 115 7.17 -11.17 1.33
CA VAL A 115 6.37 -12.31 1.82
C VAL A 115 5.25 -11.73 2.67
N VAL A 116 4.03 -12.14 2.37
CA VAL A 116 2.83 -11.64 3.06
C VAL A 116 1.97 -12.81 3.51
N HIS A 117 1.61 -12.80 4.78
CA HIS A 117 0.89 -13.89 5.43
C HIS A 117 -0.18 -13.38 6.39
N ALA A 118 -1.36 -14.00 6.36
CA ALA A 118 -2.41 -13.77 7.34
C ALA A 118 -2.33 -14.84 8.44
N GLY A 119 -2.05 -14.39 9.66
CA GLY A 119 -1.83 -15.28 10.80
C GLY A 119 -2.26 -14.65 12.12
N SER A 120 -2.10 -15.41 13.19
CA SER A 120 -2.29 -14.94 14.55
C SER A 120 -0.95 -14.85 15.26
N LEU A 121 -0.72 -13.79 16.04
CA LEU A 121 0.49 -13.64 16.83
C LEU A 121 0.18 -13.34 18.29
N VAL A 122 1.22 -13.51 19.11
CA VAL A 122 1.24 -13.10 20.51
C VAL A 122 2.35 -12.06 20.69
N ARG A 123 1.99 -10.93 21.30
CA ARG A 123 2.96 -9.92 21.74
C ARG A 123 3.41 -10.25 23.15
N HIS A 124 4.72 -10.25 23.36
CA HIS A 124 5.30 -10.43 24.68
C HIS A 124 6.52 -9.54 24.85
N ARG A 125 6.83 -9.17 26.09
CA ARG A 125 7.97 -8.31 26.41
C ARG A 125 9.14 -9.14 26.92
N VAL A 126 10.30 -9.02 26.27
CA VAL A 126 11.56 -9.67 26.63
C VAL A 126 12.65 -8.61 26.72
N ALA A 127 13.37 -8.56 27.84
CA ALA A 127 14.44 -7.56 28.06
C ALA A 127 14.03 -6.10 27.76
N GLY A 128 12.76 -5.74 28.03
CA GLY A 128 12.22 -4.41 27.77
C GLY A 128 11.76 -4.14 26.32
N ARG A 129 12.03 -5.07 25.39
CA ARG A 129 11.61 -4.99 23.98
C ARG A 129 10.33 -5.79 23.76
N GLU A 130 9.47 -5.29 22.89
CA GLU A 130 8.30 -6.05 22.42
C GLU A 130 8.76 -7.03 21.34
N GLU A 131 8.36 -8.29 21.50
CA GLU A 131 8.68 -9.37 20.59
C GLU A 131 7.39 -10.05 20.10
N LEU A 132 7.39 -10.41 18.82
CA LEU A 132 6.30 -11.12 18.18
C LEU A 132 6.64 -12.61 18.14
N ALA A 133 5.78 -13.44 18.73
CA ALA A 133 5.96 -14.88 18.76
C ALA A 133 4.72 -15.62 18.26
N GLY A 134 4.96 -16.82 17.74
CA GLY A 134 3.92 -17.72 17.25
C GLY A 134 4.39 -18.53 16.05
N THR A 135 3.71 -19.65 15.80
CA THR A 135 3.97 -20.51 14.64
C THR A 135 3.85 -19.76 13.32
N GLU A 136 2.90 -18.82 13.22
CA GLU A 136 2.68 -18.01 12.00
C GLU A 136 3.84 -17.05 11.71
N VAL A 137 4.52 -16.55 12.75
CA VAL A 137 5.74 -15.74 12.58
C VAL A 137 6.87 -16.61 12.04
N ILE A 138 7.03 -17.83 12.56
CA ILE A 138 8.03 -18.80 12.07
C ILE A 138 7.77 -19.13 10.60
N LEU A 139 6.51 -19.38 10.23
CA LEU A 139 6.11 -19.66 8.85
C LEU A 139 6.46 -18.49 7.92
N ALA A 140 6.12 -17.25 8.29
CA ALA A 140 6.43 -16.06 7.49
C ALA A 140 7.93 -15.94 7.21
N HIS A 141 8.79 -16.15 8.21
CA HIS A 141 10.24 -16.11 7.99
C HIS A 141 10.75 -17.28 7.13
N ARG A 142 10.20 -18.49 7.26
CA ARG A 142 10.58 -19.63 6.41
C ARG A 142 10.22 -19.42 4.94
N LEU A 143 9.10 -18.75 4.67
CA LEU A 143 8.67 -18.38 3.33
C LEU A 143 9.65 -17.45 2.59
N LEU A 144 10.57 -16.75 3.28
CA LEU A 144 11.65 -16.00 2.61
C LEU A 144 12.62 -16.90 1.82
N LYS A 145 12.66 -18.19 2.16
CA LYS A 145 13.45 -19.23 1.48
C LYS A 145 12.58 -20.19 0.65
N ALA A 146 11.36 -19.76 0.31
CA ALA A 146 10.47 -20.48 -0.59
C ALA A 146 11.13 -20.80 -1.93
N ALA A 147 10.83 -21.99 -2.48
CA ALA A 147 11.41 -22.47 -3.73
C ALA A 147 10.55 -22.13 -4.95
N SER A 148 9.22 -22.00 -4.78
CA SER A 148 8.29 -21.77 -5.89
C SER A 148 8.55 -20.51 -6.72
N PRO A 149 9.05 -19.37 -6.17
CA PRO A 149 9.38 -18.22 -7.00
C PRO A 149 10.45 -18.52 -8.07
N ALA A 150 11.50 -19.26 -7.69
CA ALA A 150 12.54 -19.66 -8.63
C ALA A 150 12.01 -20.63 -9.70
N VAL A 151 11.12 -21.55 -9.32
CA VAL A 151 10.45 -22.47 -10.27
C VAL A 151 9.56 -21.71 -11.25
N ALA A 152 8.88 -20.66 -10.78
CA ALA A 152 8.08 -19.77 -11.63
C ALA A 152 8.92 -18.80 -12.49
N GLY A 153 10.25 -18.82 -12.33
CA GLY A 153 11.16 -17.90 -13.03
C GLY A 153 11.09 -16.46 -12.52
N PHE A 154 10.59 -16.24 -11.31
CA PHE A 154 10.44 -14.90 -10.73
C PHE A 154 11.66 -14.55 -9.90
N THR A 155 12.35 -13.47 -10.27
CA THR A 155 13.42 -12.86 -9.49
C THR A 155 12.88 -11.78 -8.54
N ARG A 156 11.78 -11.14 -8.94
CA ARG A 156 11.12 -10.01 -8.27
C ARG A 156 9.67 -10.38 -8.00
N TYR A 157 9.31 -10.54 -6.74
CA TYR A 157 7.99 -11.07 -6.40
C TYR A 157 7.45 -10.61 -5.06
N ALA A 158 6.12 -10.67 -4.95
CA ALA A 158 5.46 -10.81 -3.67
C ALA A 158 4.86 -12.22 -3.59
N LEU A 159 5.19 -12.95 -2.52
CA LEU A 159 4.60 -14.23 -2.18
C LEU A 159 3.48 -13.99 -1.17
N LEU A 160 2.26 -14.37 -1.55
CA LEU A 160 1.06 -14.24 -0.74
C LEU A 160 0.60 -15.64 -0.32
N THR A 161 0.50 -15.93 0.98
CA THR A 161 -0.05 -17.23 1.40
C THR A 161 -1.52 -17.37 0.98
N GLY A 162 -1.99 -18.59 0.71
CA GLY A 162 -3.40 -18.86 0.42
C GLY A 162 -4.34 -18.32 1.50
N SER A 163 -3.96 -18.47 2.78
CA SER A 163 -4.74 -17.92 3.90
C SER A 163 -4.93 -16.40 3.82
N LEU A 164 -3.93 -15.66 3.30
CA LEU A 164 -4.02 -14.22 3.09
C LEU A 164 -4.95 -13.88 1.93
N VAL A 165 -4.81 -14.58 0.81
CA VAL A 165 -5.65 -14.42 -0.39
C VAL A 165 -7.12 -14.61 0.00
N ASP A 166 -7.44 -15.67 0.73
CA ASP A 166 -8.79 -15.95 1.22
C ASP A 166 -9.27 -14.91 2.23
N THR A 167 -8.43 -14.54 3.21
CA THR A 167 -8.80 -13.59 4.27
C THR A 167 -9.10 -12.20 3.72
N LEU A 168 -8.36 -11.74 2.71
CA LEU A 168 -8.54 -10.43 2.09
C LEU A 168 -9.48 -10.47 0.87
N GLY A 169 -10.03 -11.64 0.52
CA GLY A 169 -10.94 -11.81 -0.62
C GLY A 169 -10.29 -11.45 -1.96
N LEU A 170 -9.00 -11.73 -2.13
CA LEU A 170 -8.28 -11.43 -3.36
C LEU A 170 -8.69 -12.41 -4.47
N ASP A 171 -9.10 -11.88 -5.63
CA ASP A 171 -9.34 -12.69 -6.82
C ASP A 171 -7.99 -13.01 -7.50
N ALA A 172 -7.43 -14.16 -7.15
CA ALA A 172 -6.15 -14.62 -7.69
C ALA A 172 -6.12 -14.68 -9.23
N GLY A 173 -7.25 -15.05 -9.85
CA GLY A 173 -7.37 -15.14 -11.30
C GLY A 173 -7.35 -13.76 -11.96
N ALA A 174 -8.19 -12.84 -11.47
CA ALA A 174 -8.25 -11.47 -11.99
C ALA A 174 -6.95 -10.67 -11.74
N LEU A 175 -6.22 -11.01 -10.68
CA LEU A 175 -4.91 -10.43 -10.35
C LEU A 175 -3.73 -11.09 -11.10
N GLY A 176 -3.97 -12.20 -11.80
CA GLY A 176 -2.93 -12.95 -12.51
C GLY A 176 -1.90 -13.59 -11.58
N LEU A 177 -2.30 -13.99 -10.38
CA LEU A 177 -1.41 -14.64 -9.42
C LEU A 177 -1.08 -16.07 -9.87
N VAL A 178 0.19 -16.44 -9.75
CA VAL A 178 0.63 -17.82 -10.05
C VAL A 178 0.52 -18.66 -8.77
N ALA A 179 -0.41 -19.60 -8.76
CA ALA A 179 -0.57 -20.53 -7.65
C ALA A 179 0.60 -21.52 -7.57
N ALA A 180 1.07 -21.80 -6.36
CA ALA A 180 2.08 -22.80 -6.06
C ALA A 180 1.88 -23.34 -4.64
N THR A 181 2.70 -24.33 -4.26
CA THR A 181 2.70 -24.91 -2.91
C THR A 181 4.12 -24.98 -2.39
N GLU A 182 4.34 -24.47 -1.19
CA GLU A 182 5.58 -24.63 -0.45
C GLU A 182 5.50 -25.82 0.49
N GLN A 183 6.64 -26.46 0.74
CA GLN A 183 6.75 -27.61 1.63
C GLN A 183 7.78 -27.29 2.71
N PHE A 184 7.36 -27.34 3.98
CA PHE A 184 8.26 -27.07 5.09
C PHE A 184 8.20 -28.19 6.13
N GLU A 185 9.38 -28.60 6.61
CA GLU A 185 9.51 -29.56 7.70
C GLU A 185 8.73 -29.08 8.94
N HIS A 186 7.83 -29.91 9.47
CA HIS A 186 6.95 -29.60 10.61
C HIS A 186 5.84 -28.55 10.40
N LEU A 187 5.78 -27.88 9.25
CA LEU A 187 4.67 -26.95 8.92
C LEU A 187 3.78 -27.50 7.80
N GLY A 188 4.23 -28.53 7.08
CA GLY A 188 3.46 -29.20 6.04
C GLY A 188 3.39 -28.42 4.74
N GLU A 189 2.31 -28.65 4.00
CA GLU A 189 2.04 -27.98 2.73
C GLU A 189 1.44 -26.59 2.99
N VAL A 190 1.99 -25.58 2.33
CA VAL A 190 1.53 -24.20 2.44
C VAL A 190 1.17 -23.70 1.04
N PRO A 191 -0.13 -23.56 0.73
CA PRO A 191 -0.57 -22.95 -0.52
C PRO A 191 -0.09 -21.50 -0.58
N VAL A 192 0.47 -21.10 -1.72
CA VAL A 192 0.98 -19.74 -1.95
C VAL A 192 0.55 -19.26 -3.34
N HIS A 193 0.53 -17.94 -3.48
CA HIS A 193 0.25 -17.23 -4.72
C HIS A 193 1.37 -16.23 -4.96
N LEU A 194 1.96 -16.29 -6.15
CA LEU A 194 3.08 -15.45 -6.53
C LEU A 194 2.59 -14.30 -7.41
N LEU A 195 2.95 -13.09 -7.02
CA LEU A 195 2.79 -11.88 -7.80
C LEU A 195 4.14 -11.49 -8.38
N ASN A 196 4.27 -11.46 -9.71
CA ASN A 196 5.47 -10.95 -10.37
C ASN A 196 5.49 -9.42 -10.32
N LEU A 197 6.58 -8.84 -9.80
CA LEU A 197 6.75 -7.39 -9.68
C LEU A 197 7.51 -6.77 -10.86
N GLU A 198 8.18 -7.58 -11.68
CA GLU A 198 9.02 -7.09 -12.78
C GLU A 198 8.23 -6.34 -13.86
N HIS A 199 7.00 -6.77 -14.11
CA HIS A 199 6.13 -6.18 -15.15
C HIS A 199 5.06 -5.25 -14.58
N ARG A 200 5.13 -4.92 -13.28
CA ARG A 200 4.21 -3.99 -12.65
C ARG A 200 4.87 -2.62 -12.59
N THR A 201 4.70 -1.85 -13.65
CA THR A 201 4.88 -0.40 -13.57
C THR A 201 3.70 0.14 -12.79
N ALA A 202 3.92 0.74 -11.61
CA ALA A 202 2.85 1.46 -10.98
C ALA A 202 2.44 2.57 -11.95
N THR A 203 1.20 2.53 -12.41
CA THR A 203 0.52 3.63 -13.10
C THR A 203 0.83 3.83 -14.60
N GLU A 204 0.69 2.79 -15.43
CA GLU A 204 0.55 2.94 -16.89
C GLU A 204 -0.82 3.48 -17.34
N GLY A 205 -1.43 4.35 -16.56
CA GLY A 205 -2.58 5.15 -16.97
C GLY A 205 -2.10 6.51 -17.49
N ARG A 206 -2.46 6.87 -18.73
CA ARG A 206 -2.27 8.25 -19.21
C ARG A 206 -2.86 9.22 -18.17
N PRO A 207 -2.11 10.22 -17.66
CA PRO A 207 -2.63 11.16 -16.69
C PRO A 207 -3.94 11.77 -17.16
N TRP A 208 -4.93 11.82 -16.27
CA TRP A 208 -6.22 12.38 -16.62
C TRP A 208 -6.06 13.87 -16.93
N THR A 209 -6.59 14.30 -18.07
CA THR A 209 -6.53 15.70 -18.48
C THR A 209 -7.77 16.44 -18.00
N PRO A 210 -7.63 17.49 -17.17
CA PRO A 210 -8.77 18.26 -16.72
C PRO A 210 -9.49 18.93 -17.90
N PRO A 211 -10.83 19.09 -17.82
CA PRO A 211 -11.58 19.86 -18.81
C PRO A 211 -11.03 21.29 -18.96
N ARG A 212 -11.13 21.87 -20.17
CA ARG A 212 -10.77 23.28 -20.46
C ARG A 212 -11.78 24.29 -19.89
N ARG A 213 -12.04 24.20 -18.59
CA ARG A 213 -12.89 25.11 -17.81
C ARG A 213 -12.32 25.25 -16.41
N ALA A 214 -12.63 26.36 -15.75
CA ALA A 214 -12.27 26.54 -14.35
C ALA A 214 -12.90 25.45 -13.47
N ALA A 215 -12.24 25.12 -12.36
CA ALA A 215 -12.81 24.24 -11.36
C ALA A 215 -14.04 24.91 -10.72
N LEU A 216 -15.08 24.12 -10.46
CA LEU A 216 -16.29 24.59 -9.77
C LEU A 216 -16.04 24.85 -8.27
N ALA A 217 -15.10 24.11 -7.69
CA ALA A 217 -14.65 24.25 -6.33
C ALA A 217 -13.18 23.80 -6.24
N GLU A 218 -12.49 24.29 -5.22
CA GLU A 218 -11.13 23.87 -4.88
C GLU A 218 -10.99 23.74 -3.35
N ALA A 219 -10.15 22.81 -2.92
CA ALA A 219 -9.80 22.59 -1.52
C ALA A 219 -8.30 22.40 -1.40
N LYS A 220 -7.71 22.96 -0.34
CA LYS A 220 -6.33 22.72 0.06
C LYS A 220 -6.32 22.54 1.58
N LEU A 221 -5.90 21.37 2.03
CA LEU A 221 -5.89 20.99 3.44
C LEU A 221 -4.50 20.48 3.80
N ARG A 222 -4.02 20.79 5.01
CA ARG A 222 -2.89 20.10 5.62
C ARG A 222 -3.45 19.15 6.66
N LEU A 223 -3.27 17.84 6.43
CA LEU A 223 -3.80 16.78 7.27
C LEU A 223 -2.64 16.17 8.10
N PRO A 224 -2.79 15.98 9.41
CA PRO A 224 -1.74 15.47 10.30
C PRO A 224 -1.56 13.94 10.17
N ALA A 225 -1.47 13.44 8.93
CA ALA A 225 -1.32 12.02 8.64
C ALA A 225 -0.48 11.83 7.37
N LEU A 226 0.15 10.66 7.25
CA LEU A 226 0.95 10.29 6.08
C LEU A 226 0.06 10.00 4.84
N PRO A 227 0.60 10.13 3.61
CA PRO A 227 -0.19 10.01 2.38
C PRO A 227 -1.01 8.72 2.27
N MET A 228 -0.45 7.58 2.67
CA MET A 228 -1.14 6.29 2.68
C MET A 228 -2.40 6.29 3.57
N ALA A 229 -2.35 6.92 4.75
CA ALA A 229 -3.50 6.99 5.65
C ALA A 229 -4.61 7.89 5.08
N VAL A 230 -4.22 9.02 4.48
CA VAL A 230 -5.16 9.92 3.79
C VAL A 230 -5.76 9.25 2.56
N TRP A 231 -4.96 8.54 1.78
CA TRP A 231 -5.39 7.79 0.61
C TRP A 231 -6.45 6.74 0.96
N GLU A 232 -6.24 5.99 2.03
CA GLU A 232 -7.21 4.99 2.47
C GLU A 232 -8.56 5.62 2.84
N GLN A 233 -8.56 6.74 3.58
CA GLN A 233 -9.79 7.46 3.91
C GLN A 233 -10.54 7.97 2.66
N LEU A 234 -9.78 8.40 1.64
CA LEU A 234 -10.33 8.95 0.41
C LEU A 234 -10.87 7.88 -0.55
N THR A 235 -10.35 6.66 -0.47
CA THR A 235 -10.57 5.64 -1.51
C THR A 235 -11.25 4.37 -1.02
N SER A 236 -11.15 4.03 0.27
CA SER A 236 -11.76 2.82 0.81
C SER A 236 -13.29 2.97 0.88
N PRO A 237 -14.07 2.06 0.26
CA PRO A 237 -15.53 2.09 0.34
C PRO A 237 -16.04 1.93 1.77
N ARG A 238 -15.25 1.29 2.65
CA ARG A 238 -15.53 1.13 4.08
C ARG A 238 -15.38 2.43 4.88
N LEU A 239 -14.41 3.27 4.53
CA LEU A 239 -14.06 4.47 5.32
C LEU A 239 -14.75 5.74 4.83
N ARG A 240 -14.99 5.86 3.51
CA ARG A 240 -15.63 7.05 2.90
C ARG A 240 -16.96 7.46 3.57
N PRO A 241 -17.88 6.53 3.94
CA PRO A 241 -19.11 6.89 4.64
C PRO A 241 -18.90 7.72 5.92
N GLY A 242 -17.78 7.52 6.62
CA GLY A 242 -17.51 8.19 7.90
C GLY A 242 -17.37 9.71 7.83
N TRP A 243 -17.09 10.28 6.66
CA TRP A 243 -16.86 11.72 6.51
C TRP A 243 -17.51 12.32 5.24
N GLU A 244 -17.73 11.52 4.20
CA GLU A 244 -18.15 12.02 2.88
C GLU A 244 -19.67 12.32 2.80
N GLY A 245 -20.44 11.97 3.85
CA GLY A 245 -21.90 12.10 3.85
C GLY A 245 -22.59 11.02 3.01
N LEU A 246 -21.95 9.85 2.91
CA LEU A 246 -22.47 8.66 2.24
C LEU A 246 -22.97 7.68 3.31
N GLU A 247 -23.97 6.88 2.99
CA GLU A 247 -24.43 5.78 3.84
C GLU A 247 -23.65 4.50 3.54
N ARG A 248 -23.46 4.20 2.25
CA ARG A 248 -22.69 3.05 1.79
C ARG A 248 -22.08 3.27 0.42
N VAL A 249 -21.01 2.51 0.16
CA VAL A 249 -20.34 2.43 -1.13
C VAL A 249 -20.19 0.96 -1.49
N GLU A 250 -20.76 0.56 -2.63
CA GLU A 250 -20.56 -0.78 -3.19
C GLU A 250 -19.55 -0.68 -4.34
N GLU A 251 -18.45 -1.41 -4.24
CA GLU A 251 -17.32 -1.38 -5.17
C GLU A 251 -17.37 -2.56 -6.15
N ALA A 252 -17.11 -2.28 -7.43
CA ALA A 252 -16.94 -3.28 -8.48
C ALA A 252 -15.62 -3.01 -9.24
N THR A 253 -14.64 -3.89 -9.03
CA THR A 253 -13.30 -3.79 -9.62
C THR A 253 -13.22 -4.50 -10.98
N VAL A 254 -12.38 -4.00 -11.90
CA VAL A 254 -12.22 -4.59 -13.25
C VAL A 254 -11.18 -5.72 -13.27
N ALA A 255 -10.09 -5.59 -12.50
CA ALA A 255 -8.93 -6.49 -12.55
C ALA A 255 -8.56 -7.01 -11.15
N GLY A 256 -9.56 -7.39 -10.35
CA GLY A 256 -9.36 -7.95 -9.00
C GLY A 256 -8.84 -6.97 -7.95
N ARG A 257 -8.66 -5.69 -8.30
CA ARG A 257 -8.29 -4.61 -7.37
C ARG A 257 -8.85 -3.26 -7.80
N ARG A 258 -8.90 -2.35 -6.83
CA ARG A 258 -9.19 -0.92 -7.05
C ARG A 258 -8.15 -0.31 -7.98
N GLY A 259 -8.62 0.49 -8.93
CA GLY A 259 -7.82 1.09 -10.00
C GLY A 259 -8.68 1.78 -11.06
N VAL A 260 -8.06 2.25 -12.14
CA VAL A 260 -8.79 2.84 -13.29
C VAL A 260 -9.86 1.88 -13.80
N GLY A 261 -11.06 2.41 -14.05
CA GLY A 261 -12.23 1.65 -14.48
C GLY A 261 -13.04 1.03 -13.34
N THR A 262 -12.57 1.09 -12.09
CA THR A 262 -13.37 0.66 -10.92
C THR A 262 -14.63 1.51 -10.81
N MET A 263 -15.76 0.85 -10.60
CA MET A 263 -17.08 1.47 -10.47
C MET A 263 -17.54 1.41 -9.01
N ASN A 264 -18.03 2.53 -8.48
CA ASN A 264 -18.62 2.60 -7.15
C ASN A 264 -20.08 3.04 -7.25
N ALA A 265 -20.99 2.23 -6.71
CA ALA A 265 -22.37 2.65 -6.46
C ALA A 265 -22.44 3.31 -5.07
N CYS A 266 -22.65 4.62 -5.05
CA CYS A 266 -22.67 5.43 -3.84
C CYS A 266 -24.12 5.75 -3.46
N VAL A 267 -24.49 5.47 -2.22
CA VAL A 267 -25.81 5.80 -1.67
C VAL A 267 -25.66 6.87 -0.59
N ALA A 268 -26.46 7.92 -0.69
CA ALA A 268 -26.68 8.92 0.34
C ALA A 268 -28.19 9.18 0.43
N ASP A 269 -28.73 9.49 1.62
CA ASP A 269 -30.14 9.80 1.95
C ASP A 269 -31.15 9.74 0.77
N ARG A 270 -31.07 10.69 -0.18
CA ARG A 270 -31.98 10.77 -1.35
C ARG A 270 -31.29 10.75 -2.71
N LEU A 271 -30.02 10.37 -2.76
CA LEU A 271 -29.21 10.37 -3.97
C LEU A 271 -28.43 9.06 -4.11
N ALA A 272 -28.68 8.38 -5.23
CA ALA A 272 -27.81 7.33 -5.72
C ALA A 272 -26.98 7.89 -6.87
N SER A 273 -25.66 7.70 -6.81
CA SER A 273 -24.75 8.03 -7.90
C SER A 273 -23.86 6.85 -8.23
N VAL A 274 -23.41 6.80 -9.49
CA VAL A 274 -22.41 5.83 -9.92
C VAL A 274 -21.14 6.60 -10.23
N GLU A 275 -20.05 6.22 -9.58
CA GLU A 275 -18.73 6.80 -9.76
C GLU A 275 -17.80 5.85 -10.50
N GLU A 276 -16.91 6.41 -11.33
CA GLU A 276 -15.85 5.68 -12.02
C GLU A 276 -14.48 6.28 -11.67
N ILE A 277 -13.47 5.44 -11.42
CA ILE A 277 -12.08 5.88 -11.25
C ILE A 277 -11.43 6.08 -12.63
N LEU A 278 -10.91 7.29 -12.89
CA LEU A 278 -10.31 7.68 -14.17
C LEU A 278 -8.79 7.83 -14.13
N GLU A 279 -8.21 8.02 -12.94
CA GLU A 279 -6.77 8.09 -12.68
C GLU A 279 -6.54 7.39 -11.34
N TRP A 280 -5.50 6.58 -11.24
CA TRP A 280 -5.14 5.85 -10.02
C TRP A 280 -3.63 5.83 -9.87
N ARG A 281 -3.10 6.63 -8.95
CA ARG A 281 -1.67 6.73 -8.62
C ARG A 281 -1.45 6.71 -7.12
N PRO A 282 -1.44 5.54 -6.46
CA PRO A 282 -1.16 5.44 -5.04
C PRO A 282 0.26 5.93 -4.71
N PHE A 283 0.52 6.77 -3.70
CA PHE A 283 -0.42 7.53 -2.85
C PHE A 283 -0.40 9.03 -3.22
N GLU A 284 -0.31 9.33 -4.51
CA GLU A 284 -0.05 10.66 -5.06
C GLU A 284 -1.29 11.33 -5.64
N ALA A 285 -2.07 10.63 -6.47
CA ALA A 285 -3.22 11.24 -7.13
C ALA A 285 -4.26 10.23 -7.59
N PHE A 286 -5.53 10.63 -7.58
CA PHE A 286 -6.58 9.88 -8.25
C PHE A 286 -7.70 10.80 -8.74
N VAL A 287 -8.47 10.31 -9.69
CA VAL A 287 -9.66 10.99 -10.22
C VAL A 287 -10.84 10.05 -10.12
N ARG A 288 -11.95 10.55 -9.60
CA ARG A 288 -13.26 9.88 -9.71
C ARG A 288 -14.27 10.77 -10.40
N ARG A 289 -15.18 10.17 -11.15
CA ARG A 289 -16.26 10.85 -11.85
C ARG A 289 -17.60 10.26 -11.44
N ALA A 290 -18.40 11.05 -10.73
CA ALA A 290 -19.78 10.73 -10.41
C ALA A 290 -20.71 11.09 -11.57
N ASN A 291 -21.58 10.16 -11.95
CA ASN A 291 -22.78 10.45 -12.72
C ASN A 291 -23.94 10.69 -11.76
N VAL A 292 -24.42 11.92 -11.69
CA VAL A 292 -25.47 12.33 -10.76
C VAL A 292 -26.78 12.52 -11.51
N PRO A 293 -27.83 11.72 -11.22
CA PRO A 293 -29.14 11.86 -11.86
C PRO A 293 -29.68 13.30 -11.78
N GLY A 294 -30.11 13.85 -12.91
CA GLY A 294 -30.66 15.21 -13.00
C GLY A 294 -29.64 16.36 -12.96
N ALA A 295 -28.41 16.14 -12.49
CA ALA A 295 -27.37 17.19 -12.41
C ALA A 295 -26.24 17.03 -13.44
N GLY A 296 -25.93 15.81 -13.87
CA GLY A 296 -24.89 15.50 -14.83
C GLY A 296 -23.61 14.94 -14.20
N ARG A 297 -22.48 15.06 -14.92
CA ARG A 297 -21.20 14.47 -14.51
C ARG A 297 -20.36 15.44 -13.70
N LEU A 298 -19.94 15.01 -12.51
CA LEU A 298 -19.01 15.74 -11.65
C LEU A 298 -17.74 14.89 -11.47
N SER A 299 -16.60 15.42 -11.90
CA SER A 299 -15.28 14.82 -11.67
C SER A 299 -14.59 15.54 -10.53
N VAL A 300 -13.89 14.80 -9.68
CA VAL A 300 -12.97 15.36 -8.68
C VAL A 300 -11.60 14.71 -8.86
N ARG A 301 -10.56 15.56 -8.87
CA ARG A 301 -9.16 15.13 -8.80
C ARG A 301 -8.62 15.45 -7.42
N TYR A 302 -8.05 14.44 -6.76
CA TYR A 302 -7.31 14.61 -5.52
C TYR A 302 -5.82 14.40 -5.80
N GLU A 303 -5.01 15.28 -5.22
CA GLU A 303 -3.54 15.21 -5.24
C GLU A 303 -3.03 15.28 -3.80
N LEU A 304 -2.14 14.38 -3.44
CA LEU A 304 -1.53 14.24 -2.13
C LEU A 304 -0.04 14.51 -2.28
N THR A 305 0.48 15.40 -1.43
CA THR A 305 1.92 15.67 -1.35
C THR A 305 2.35 15.53 0.09
N ARG A 306 3.38 14.73 0.33
CA ARG A 306 3.95 14.57 1.68
C ARG A 306 4.59 15.88 2.13
N GLU A 307 4.32 16.28 3.37
CA GLU A 307 4.96 17.41 4.07
C GLU A 307 5.42 16.92 5.45
N ASP A 308 6.66 16.48 5.58
CA ASP A 308 7.22 15.90 6.82
C ASP A 308 6.39 14.72 7.38
N ASP A 309 5.66 14.96 8.47
CA ASP A 309 4.75 14.06 9.18
C ASP A 309 3.28 14.22 8.76
N ALA A 310 3.01 15.10 7.81
CA ALA A 310 1.68 15.46 7.33
C ALA A 310 1.54 15.27 5.82
N THR A 311 0.31 15.50 5.34
CA THR A 311 -0.02 15.48 3.91
C THR A 311 -0.76 16.76 3.53
N ARG A 312 -0.29 17.40 2.46
CA ARG A 312 -1.05 18.42 1.75
C ARG A 312 -1.99 17.73 0.76
N LEU A 313 -3.30 17.87 0.99
CA LEU A 313 -4.36 17.40 0.10
C LEU A 313 -4.86 18.58 -0.75
N SER A 314 -4.84 18.43 -2.07
CA SER A 314 -5.47 19.33 -3.04
C SER A 314 -6.63 18.62 -3.72
N GLY A 315 -7.82 19.22 -3.69
CA GLY A 315 -9.02 18.73 -4.37
C GLY A 315 -9.53 19.73 -5.39
N ARG A 316 -9.85 19.31 -6.61
CA ARG A 316 -10.45 20.16 -7.66
C ARG A 316 -11.62 19.48 -8.34
N TRP A 317 -12.74 20.18 -8.42
CA TRP A 317 -14.00 19.67 -8.96
C TRP A 317 -14.30 20.26 -10.33
N TYR A 318 -14.71 19.42 -11.27
CA TYR A 318 -15.00 19.79 -12.65
C TYR A 318 -16.35 19.23 -13.08
N GLY A 319 -17.27 20.09 -13.47
CA GLY A 319 -18.63 19.69 -13.85
C GLY A 319 -19.38 20.81 -14.58
N PRO A 320 -20.56 20.54 -15.16
CA PRO A 320 -21.46 21.60 -15.62
C PRO A 320 -21.93 22.47 -14.45
N ALA A 321 -22.44 23.68 -14.70
CA ALA A 321 -22.90 24.57 -13.64
C ALA A 321 -23.98 23.95 -12.74
N SER A 322 -24.78 23.01 -13.28
CA SER A 322 -25.78 22.23 -12.54
C SER A 322 -25.20 21.37 -11.41
N THR A 323 -23.89 21.07 -11.40
CA THR A 323 -23.24 20.32 -10.33
C THR A 323 -22.48 21.21 -9.33
N ALA A 324 -22.56 22.55 -9.44
CA ALA A 324 -21.83 23.47 -8.56
C ALA A 324 -22.18 23.30 -7.07
N GLY A 325 -23.47 23.11 -6.75
CA GLY A 325 -23.90 22.86 -5.36
C GLY A 325 -23.33 21.55 -4.78
N LEU A 326 -23.24 20.50 -5.60
CA LEU A 326 -22.64 19.22 -5.21
C LEU A 326 -21.13 19.35 -4.99
N ALA A 327 -20.44 20.09 -5.87
CA ALA A 327 -19.02 20.37 -5.71
C ALA A 327 -18.73 21.12 -4.40
N ALA A 328 -19.54 22.13 -4.08
CA ALA A 328 -19.43 22.88 -2.83
C ALA A 328 -19.69 21.99 -1.59
N ALA A 329 -20.71 21.13 -1.65
CA ALA A 329 -21.02 20.19 -0.57
C ALA A 329 -19.88 19.17 -0.35
N GLN A 330 -19.38 18.54 -1.42
CA GLN A 330 -18.24 17.61 -1.32
C GLN A 330 -16.98 18.30 -0.78
N ARG A 331 -16.71 19.54 -1.21
CA ARG A 331 -15.61 20.35 -0.69
C ARG A 331 -15.76 20.63 0.81
N SER A 332 -16.96 20.95 1.29
CA SER A 332 -17.22 21.15 2.72
C SER A 332 -17.10 19.86 3.54
N ASN A 333 -17.42 18.70 2.96
CA ASN A 333 -17.29 17.42 3.66
C ASN A 333 -15.84 17.06 3.98
N LEU A 334 -14.87 17.59 3.24
CA LEU A 334 -13.45 17.40 3.57
C LEU A 334 -13.04 17.98 4.92
N ASP A 335 -13.78 18.94 5.46
CA ASP A 335 -13.51 19.44 6.82
C ASP A 335 -13.72 18.32 7.86
N ARG A 336 -14.59 17.34 7.58
CA ARG A 336 -14.82 16.16 8.42
C ARG A 336 -13.74 15.08 8.26
N LEU A 337 -12.99 15.09 7.15
CA LEU A 337 -11.91 14.14 6.91
C LEU A 337 -10.78 14.28 7.94
N ALA A 338 -10.47 15.50 8.36
CA ALA A 338 -9.46 15.75 9.40
C ALA A 338 -9.83 15.03 10.70
N ASN A 339 -11.07 15.15 11.16
CA ASN A 339 -11.56 14.48 12.37
C ASN A 339 -11.49 12.95 12.24
N ALA A 340 -11.81 12.41 11.05
CA ALA A 340 -11.75 10.96 10.80
C ALA A 340 -10.31 10.40 10.86
N LEU A 341 -9.30 11.23 10.58
CA LEU A 341 -7.89 10.86 10.70
C LEU A 341 -7.42 10.89 12.16
N GLU A 342 -7.83 11.89 12.94
CA GLU A 342 -7.46 12.02 14.36
C GLU A 342 -7.97 10.85 15.20
N VAL A 343 -9.20 10.38 14.96
CA VAL A 343 -9.77 9.21 15.67
C VAL A 343 -8.93 7.95 15.41
N ARG A 344 -8.31 7.83 14.24
CA ARG A 344 -7.56 6.63 13.85
C ARG A 344 -6.17 6.56 14.50
N ASP A 345 -5.53 7.70 14.76
CA ASP A 345 -4.23 7.73 15.44
C ASP A 345 -4.37 7.54 16.97
N ALA A 346 -5.53 7.81 17.56
CA ALA A 346 -5.80 7.50 18.97
C ALA A 346 -5.88 5.99 19.26
N ASP A 347 -6.18 5.18 18.23
CA ASP A 347 -6.33 3.72 18.30
C ASP A 347 -5.06 2.95 17.84
N ARG A 348 -3.88 3.58 17.84
CA ARG A 348 -2.57 3.03 17.39
C ARG A 348 -1.52 2.97 18.50
#